data_AF-A0A933VJ79-F1
#
_entry.id   AF-A0A933VJ79-F1
#
_cell.length_a   1.000
_cell.length_b   1.000
_cell.length_c   1.000
_cell.angle_alpha   90.00
_cell.angle_beta   90.00
_cell.angle_gamma   90.00
#
_symmetry.space_group_name_H-M   'P 1'
#
loop_
_entity.id
_entity.type
_entity.pdbx_description
1 polymer ?
#
loop_
_entity_poly.entity_id
_entity_poly.type
_entity_poly.pdbx_seq_one_letter_code
_entity_poly.pdbx_strand_id
1 'polypeptide(L)'
;MVRSPLAHRIATDDALNTVACYLPKFNRDALYAIKDELEGNGRSGAEGRVGATVVRAPKVFERNLQVPPDVFELIETLPSLPAPDALANPLRRAKELTRLLTDNITGTALLPAAGQRLTKALNAKLDGLAAQHAEAVAGNVQNIEHADLARGRYSFDGSGFRYETYQVATLIRSVREGVGMDYWQHRARLAGADADPIDVAVEVAALFVVPDVIGEVEREATLWVQHRLADYAVDIKNTTGATRDAFRRVQEQTARPEAVTVDLRQNLTAATRKAGGDDLPTYTGHLYADAGGHFPADLNSWERAVLETEAARPTFVAWYRNPGRPTPASLRIAYQDDSAAWGSLQVDFLVVSRRSDGTLGVSIIDPHGDYLADTRPKLQALARYAELYGDHYVRIESIVKVGDQLRVLDLHDPGIRAEAMEFDGAQVSALYEGSHARDYR
;
A
#
# COMPACT_ATOMS: atom_id res chain seq x y z
N MET A 1 -15.81 -10.31 -29.49
CA MET A 1 -16.81 -10.01 -28.46
C MET A 1 -16.09 -9.90 -27.13
N VAL A 2 -16.25 -8.77 -26.44
CA VAL A 2 -15.59 -8.47 -25.16
C VAL A 2 -16.68 -8.40 -24.10
N ARG A 3 -16.55 -9.14 -22.99
CA ARG A 3 -17.48 -8.99 -21.87
C ARG A 3 -17.31 -7.61 -21.22
N SER A 4 -18.38 -6.97 -20.79
CA SER A 4 -18.27 -5.76 -19.97
C SER A 4 -17.53 -6.12 -18.67
N PRO A 5 -16.49 -5.36 -18.27
CA PRO A 5 -15.83 -5.57 -16.99
C PRO A 5 -16.81 -5.37 -15.83
N LEU A 6 -16.52 -6.01 -14.70
CA LEU A 6 -17.22 -5.70 -13.45
C LEU A 6 -17.00 -4.23 -13.06
N ALA A 7 -18.01 -3.62 -12.43
CA ALA A 7 -17.94 -2.23 -11.98
C ALA A 7 -16.80 -1.99 -10.96
N HIS A 8 -16.41 -3.03 -10.23
CA HIS A 8 -15.31 -3.01 -9.28
C HIS A 8 -14.48 -4.30 -9.38
N ARG A 9 -13.19 -4.22 -9.04
CA ARG A 9 -12.32 -5.40 -8.90
C ARG A 9 -12.64 -6.17 -7.63
N ILE A 10 -12.57 -7.48 -7.71
CA ILE A 10 -12.71 -8.41 -6.59
C ILE A 10 -11.32 -8.75 -6.05
N ALA A 11 -11.01 -8.47 -4.79
CA ALA A 11 -9.67 -8.74 -4.27
C ALA A 11 -9.37 -10.25 -4.15
N THR A 12 -10.41 -11.04 -3.85
CA THR A 12 -10.29 -12.45 -3.48
C THR A 12 -10.19 -13.42 -4.66
N ASP A 13 -10.72 -13.06 -5.83
CA ASP A 13 -10.81 -13.93 -7.01
C ASP A 13 -10.35 -13.19 -8.26
N ASP A 14 -9.29 -13.70 -8.89
CA ASP A 14 -8.69 -13.07 -10.07
C ASP A 14 -9.40 -13.44 -11.37
N ALA A 15 -10.05 -14.60 -11.43
CA ALA A 15 -10.84 -15.01 -12.58
C ALA A 15 -12.02 -14.05 -12.83
N LEU A 16 -12.62 -13.52 -11.75
CA LEU A 16 -13.66 -12.49 -11.81
C LEU A 16 -13.15 -11.14 -12.34
N ASN A 17 -11.87 -10.83 -12.16
CA ASN A 17 -11.24 -9.59 -12.65
C ASN A 17 -10.81 -9.65 -14.13
N THR A 18 -10.83 -10.83 -14.73
CA THR A 18 -10.40 -11.01 -16.13
C THR A 18 -11.46 -10.45 -17.09
N VAL A 19 -11.10 -10.08 -18.32
CA VAL A 19 -12.05 -9.80 -19.39
C VAL A 19 -11.62 -10.60 -20.61
N ALA A 20 -12.44 -11.57 -21.02
CA ALA A 20 -12.14 -12.38 -22.19
C ALA A 20 -12.55 -11.63 -23.47
N CYS A 21 -11.59 -11.47 -24.39
CA CYS A 21 -11.85 -11.03 -25.76
C CYS A 21 -11.79 -12.24 -26.69
N TYR A 22 -12.94 -12.64 -27.23
CA TYR A 22 -13.02 -13.68 -28.25
C TYR A 22 -13.02 -13.03 -29.64
N LEU A 23 -12.00 -13.33 -30.45
CA LEU A 23 -11.88 -12.84 -31.83
C LEU A 23 -12.33 -13.96 -32.80
N PRO A 24 -13.55 -13.90 -33.38
CA PRO A 24 -14.14 -14.98 -34.18
C PRO A 24 -13.44 -15.24 -35.52
N LYS A 25 -12.58 -14.31 -35.96
CA LYS A 25 -11.69 -14.46 -37.11
C LYS A 25 -10.29 -14.18 -36.61
N PHE A 26 -9.54 -15.23 -36.28
CA PHE A 26 -8.21 -15.12 -35.67
C PHE A 26 -7.26 -14.41 -36.64
N ASN A 27 -7.05 -13.11 -36.43
CA ASN A 27 -6.02 -12.34 -37.10
C ASN A 27 -5.04 -11.89 -36.01
N ARG A 28 -3.84 -12.47 -36.03
CA ARG A 28 -2.78 -12.23 -35.04
C ARG A 28 -2.36 -10.76 -35.02
N ASP A 29 -2.26 -10.14 -36.20
CA ASP A 29 -1.83 -8.75 -36.36
C ASP A 29 -2.88 -7.78 -35.81
N ALA A 30 -4.17 -8.08 -36.05
CA ALA A 30 -5.26 -7.29 -35.47
C ALA A 30 -5.31 -7.37 -33.94
N LEU A 31 -5.03 -8.54 -33.35
CA LEU A 31 -4.93 -8.69 -31.90
C LEU A 31 -3.75 -7.90 -31.33
N TYR A 32 -2.59 -7.93 -32.01
CA TYR A 32 -1.45 -7.12 -31.59
C TYR A 32 -1.74 -5.63 -31.69
N ALA A 33 -2.40 -5.16 -32.75
CA ALA A 33 -2.81 -3.77 -32.85
C ALA A 33 -3.73 -3.34 -31.70
N ILE A 34 -4.70 -4.19 -31.30
CA ILE A 34 -5.57 -3.90 -30.15
C ILE A 34 -4.79 -3.96 -28.84
N LYS A 35 -3.90 -4.94 -28.66
CA LYS A 35 -3.03 -5.02 -27.47
C LYS A 35 -2.17 -3.78 -27.35
N ASP A 36 -1.52 -3.36 -28.44
CA ASP A 36 -0.62 -2.22 -28.45
C ASP A 36 -1.43 -0.95 -28.15
N GLU A 37 -2.63 -0.80 -28.71
CA GLU A 37 -3.56 0.27 -28.34
C GLU A 37 -3.88 0.29 -26.84
N LEU A 38 -4.25 -0.87 -26.27
CA LEU A 38 -4.57 -0.98 -24.84
C LEU A 38 -3.35 -0.78 -23.94
N GLU A 39 -2.15 -1.12 -24.37
CA GLU A 39 -0.91 -0.93 -23.61
C GLU A 39 -0.29 0.47 -23.80
N GLY A 40 -0.88 1.30 -24.66
CA GLY A 40 -0.41 2.65 -24.99
C GLY A 40 0.74 2.70 -25.99
N ASN A 41 1.03 1.57 -26.64
CA ASN A 41 1.99 1.42 -27.73
C ASN A 41 1.34 1.58 -29.11
N GLY A 42 0.01 1.77 -29.15
CA GLY A 42 -0.79 1.93 -30.36
C GLY A 42 -0.93 3.39 -30.81
N ARG A 43 -1.92 3.65 -31.67
CA ARG A 43 -2.11 4.96 -32.31
C ARG A 43 -2.49 6.06 -31.34
N SER A 44 -3.23 5.72 -30.26
CA SER A 44 -3.58 6.69 -29.22
C SER A 44 -2.45 6.97 -28.22
N GLY A 45 -1.30 6.31 -28.36
CA GLY A 45 -0.14 6.49 -27.47
C GLY A 45 -0.49 6.27 -25.99
N ALA A 46 0.26 6.92 -25.10
CA ALA A 46 0.10 6.77 -23.66
C ALA A 46 -1.30 7.15 -23.13
N GLU A 47 -2.04 8.02 -23.83
CA GLU A 47 -3.40 8.43 -23.46
C GLU A 47 -4.45 7.33 -23.72
N GLY A 48 -4.18 6.42 -24.66
CA GLY A 48 -5.03 5.24 -24.92
C GLY A 48 -4.77 4.06 -23.99
N ARG A 49 -3.75 4.16 -23.12
CA ARG A 49 -3.31 3.07 -22.25
C ARG A 49 -4.39 2.72 -21.23
N VAL A 50 -4.98 1.55 -21.41
CA VAL A 50 -5.77 0.88 -20.39
C VAL A 50 -4.80 0.11 -19.50
N GLY A 51 -4.87 0.31 -18.18
CA GLY A 51 -3.97 -0.36 -17.23
C GLY A 51 -4.12 -1.89 -17.14
N ALA A 52 -4.67 -2.59 -18.13
CA ALA A 52 -4.86 -4.04 -18.15
C ALA A 52 -3.68 -4.75 -18.84
N THR A 53 -3.21 -5.88 -18.28
CA THR A 53 -2.18 -6.71 -18.92
C THR A 53 -2.89 -7.67 -19.88
N VAL A 54 -2.45 -7.73 -21.13
CA VAL A 54 -2.98 -8.69 -22.10
C VAL A 54 -2.28 -10.03 -21.91
N VAL A 55 -3.04 -11.05 -21.50
CA VAL A 55 -2.55 -12.40 -21.20
C VAL A 55 -2.99 -13.36 -22.31
N ARG A 56 -2.08 -14.19 -22.82
CA ARG A 56 -2.37 -15.17 -23.88
C ARG A 56 -2.71 -16.53 -23.31
N ALA A 57 -3.76 -17.15 -23.87
CA ALA A 57 -4.29 -18.44 -23.40
C ALA A 57 -4.36 -18.52 -21.86
N PRO A 58 -5.01 -17.55 -21.20
CA PRO A 58 -5.03 -17.51 -19.74
C PRO A 58 -5.76 -18.75 -19.20
N LYS A 59 -5.21 -19.33 -18.14
CA LYS A 59 -5.89 -20.33 -17.30
C LYS A 59 -5.93 -19.84 -15.86
N VAL A 60 -6.94 -20.31 -15.14
CA VAL A 60 -7.09 -20.08 -13.70
C VAL A 60 -6.39 -21.22 -12.97
N PHE A 61 -5.55 -20.84 -12.01
CA PHE A 61 -4.79 -21.75 -11.15
C PHE A 61 -5.25 -21.55 -9.72
N GLU A 62 -5.83 -22.60 -9.15
CA GLU A 62 -6.28 -22.62 -7.76
C GLU A 62 -5.07 -22.73 -6.80
N ARG A 63 -5.29 -22.52 -5.50
CA ARG A 63 -4.29 -22.81 -4.47
C ARG A 63 -3.80 -24.26 -4.62
N ASN A 64 -2.47 -24.43 -4.66
CA ASN A 64 -1.84 -25.72 -4.91
C ASN A 64 -2.09 -26.68 -3.73
N LEU A 65 -2.83 -27.76 -3.97
CA LEU A 65 -3.17 -28.75 -2.95
C LEU A 65 -1.98 -29.60 -2.47
N GLN A 66 -0.85 -29.56 -3.18
CA GLN A 66 0.39 -30.20 -2.76
C GLN A 66 1.21 -29.32 -1.80
N VAL A 67 0.87 -28.04 -1.69
CA VAL A 67 1.49 -27.11 -0.74
C VAL A 67 0.69 -27.13 0.57
N PRO A 68 1.34 -27.36 1.73
CA PRO A 68 0.66 -27.38 3.02
C PRO A 68 -0.12 -26.06 3.31
N PRO A 69 -1.32 -26.12 3.93
CA PRO A 69 -2.13 -24.93 4.20
C PRO A 69 -1.44 -23.86 5.06
N ASP A 70 -0.61 -24.28 6.01
CA ASP A 70 0.19 -23.41 6.89
C ASP A 70 1.19 -22.53 6.12
N VAL A 71 1.57 -22.91 4.89
CA VAL A 71 2.37 -22.06 3.99
C VAL A 71 1.59 -20.81 3.57
N PHE A 72 0.31 -20.95 3.22
CA PHE A 72 -0.52 -19.80 2.84
C PHE A 72 -0.75 -18.89 4.04
N GLU A 73 -1.04 -19.49 5.20
CA GLU A 73 -1.21 -18.76 6.46
C GLU A 73 0.05 -17.96 6.80
N LEU A 74 1.24 -18.56 6.68
CA LEU A 74 2.51 -17.90 6.90
C LEU A 74 2.71 -16.71 5.97
N ILE A 75 2.48 -16.87 4.66
CA ILE A 75 2.62 -15.77 3.69
C ILE A 75 1.64 -14.64 4.00
N GLU A 76 0.40 -14.95 4.41
CA GLU A 76 -0.61 -13.97 4.80
C GLU A 76 -0.32 -13.26 6.14
N THR A 77 0.74 -13.65 6.87
CA THR A 77 1.25 -12.91 8.05
C THR A 77 2.36 -11.93 7.71
N LEU A 78 2.93 -12.01 6.50
CA LEU A 78 4.10 -11.21 6.16
C LEU A 78 3.77 -9.71 6.10
N PRO A 79 4.61 -8.85 6.69
CA PRO A 79 4.41 -7.41 6.64
C PRO A 79 4.55 -6.89 5.21
N SER A 80 3.63 -6.04 4.79
CA SER A 80 3.61 -5.38 3.50
C SER A 80 3.43 -3.89 3.78
N LEU A 81 4.22 -3.06 3.11
CA LEU A 81 4.19 -1.60 3.20
C LEU A 81 3.72 -1.02 1.85
N PRO A 82 2.42 -0.78 1.67
CA PRO A 82 1.89 -0.09 0.51
C PRO A 82 2.45 1.34 0.45
N ALA A 83 2.66 1.84 -0.77
CA ALA A 83 2.91 3.26 -0.96
C ALA A 83 1.70 4.06 -0.45
N PRO A 84 1.92 5.18 0.26
CA PRO A 84 0.85 6.00 0.77
C PRO A 84 0.08 6.66 -0.38
N ASP A 85 -1.17 6.99 -0.09
CA ASP A 85 -2.02 7.79 -0.98
C ASP A 85 -1.90 9.27 -0.57
N ALA A 86 -1.35 10.09 -1.47
CA ALA A 86 -1.20 11.53 -1.25
C ALA A 86 -2.56 12.25 -1.08
N LEU A 87 -3.66 11.63 -1.50
CA LEU A 87 -5.02 12.15 -1.34
C LEU A 87 -5.72 11.57 -0.10
N ALA A 88 -5.06 10.70 0.66
CA ALA A 88 -5.62 10.13 1.88
C ALA A 88 -5.97 11.24 2.88
N ASN A 89 -7.18 11.19 3.42
CA ASN A 89 -7.61 12.09 4.48
C ASN A 89 -7.82 11.29 5.78
N PRO A 90 -7.02 11.53 6.84
CA PRO A 90 -7.10 10.77 8.09
C PRO A 90 -8.48 10.80 8.75
N LEU A 91 -9.17 11.94 8.72
CA LEU A 91 -10.51 12.08 9.30
C LEU A 91 -11.55 11.27 8.51
N ARG A 92 -11.46 11.28 7.17
CA ARG A 92 -12.33 10.48 6.31
C ARG A 92 -12.09 8.99 6.55
N ARG A 93 -10.83 8.56 6.58
CA ARG A 93 -10.44 7.17 6.88
C ARG A 93 -11.03 6.71 8.23
N ALA A 94 -10.95 7.55 9.26
CA ALA A 94 -11.55 7.26 10.56
C ALA A 94 -13.08 7.16 10.51
N LYS A 95 -13.76 8.05 9.77
CA LYS A 95 -15.22 7.96 9.58
C LYS A 95 -15.63 6.72 8.79
N GLU A 96 -14.91 6.36 7.74
CA GLU A 96 -15.15 5.13 6.98
C GLU A 96 -15.00 3.90 7.87
N LEU A 97 -13.97 3.85 8.73
CA LEU A 97 -13.82 2.76 9.69
C LEU A 97 -14.98 2.72 10.69
N THR A 98 -15.41 3.86 11.25
CA THR A 98 -16.52 3.87 12.20
C THR A 98 -17.79 3.31 11.57
N ARG A 99 -18.07 3.65 10.31
CA ARG A 99 -19.20 3.11 9.54
C ARG A 99 -19.12 1.59 9.45
N LEU A 100 -17.96 1.04 9.10
CA LEU A 100 -17.74 -0.41 9.01
C LEU A 100 -17.90 -1.12 10.36
N LEU A 101 -17.38 -0.54 11.44
CA LEU A 101 -17.47 -1.14 12.78
C LEU A 101 -18.88 -1.08 13.38
N THR A 102 -19.71 -0.13 12.94
CA THR A 102 -21.12 -0.04 13.34
C THR A 102 -22.06 -0.83 12.46
N ASP A 103 -21.58 -1.33 11.31
CA ASP A 103 -22.41 -2.10 10.39
C ASP A 103 -22.91 -3.38 11.08
N ASN A 104 -24.21 -3.57 11.04
CA ASN A 104 -24.92 -4.69 11.65
C ASN A 104 -25.75 -5.49 10.64
N ILE A 105 -25.54 -5.25 9.33
CA ILE A 105 -26.29 -5.95 8.26
C ILE A 105 -26.12 -7.47 8.37
N THR A 106 -24.94 -7.94 8.79
CA THR A 106 -24.62 -9.38 8.88
C THR A 106 -24.56 -9.91 10.31
N GLY A 107 -24.89 -9.12 11.33
CA GLY A 107 -24.80 -9.55 12.72
C GLY A 107 -24.68 -8.40 13.73
N THR A 108 -23.99 -8.66 14.85
CA THR A 108 -23.75 -7.64 15.87
C THR A 108 -22.64 -6.71 15.42
N ALA A 109 -22.86 -5.40 15.54
CA ALA A 109 -21.84 -4.39 15.28
C ALA A 109 -20.59 -4.64 16.14
N LEU A 110 -19.40 -4.59 15.53
CA LEU A 110 -18.13 -4.79 16.24
C LEU A 110 -17.91 -3.72 17.31
N LEU A 111 -18.27 -2.46 16.98
CA LEU A 111 -18.20 -1.35 17.92
C LEU A 111 -19.49 -0.51 17.82
N PRO A 112 -20.49 -0.78 18.67
CA PRO A 112 -21.66 0.08 18.79
C PRO A 112 -21.26 1.52 19.13
N ALA A 113 -21.92 2.47 18.47
CA ALA A 113 -21.66 3.91 18.60
C ALA A 113 -20.20 4.33 18.30
N ALA A 114 -19.49 3.63 17.40
CA ALA A 114 -18.12 3.98 17.02
C ALA A 114 -17.98 5.45 16.59
N GLY A 115 -18.95 5.99 15.84
CA GLY A 115 -18.95 7.40 15.45
C GLY A 115 -18.96 8.37 16.64
N GLN A 116 -19.82 8.12 17.65
CA GLN A 116 -19.85 8.94 18.87
C GLN A 116 -18.55 8.82 19.66
N ARG A 117 -17.95 7.62 19.71
CA ARG A 117 -16.66 7.39 20.36
C ARG A 117 -15.52 8.14 19.66
N LEU A 118 -15.50 8.16 18.33
CA LEU A 118 -14.54 8.95 17.54
C LEU A 118 -14.73 10.45 17.81
N THR A 119 -15.96 10.97 17.70
CA THR A 119 -16.25 12.39 17.98
C THR A 119 -15.81 12.79 19.40
N LYS A 120 -16.09 11.93 20.40
CA LYS A 120 -15.64 12.18 21.78
C LYS A 120 -14.12 12.23 21.88
N ALA A 121 -13.40 11.31 21.23
CA ALA A 121 -11.93 11.29 21.25
C ALA A 121 -11.33 12.55 20.61
N LEU A 122 -11.83 12.93 19.43
CA LEU A 122 -11.36 14.14 18.72
C LEU A 122 -11.66 15.42 19.50
N ASN A 123 -12.85 15.54 20.10
CA ASN A 123 -13.21 16.68 20.93
C ASN A 123 -12.33 16.77 22.18
N ALA A 124 -12.03 15.64 22.84
CA ALA A 124 -11.14 15.61 23.99
C ALA A 124 -9.70 16.04 23.61
N LYS A 125 -9.21 15.60 22.44
CA LYS A 125 -7.91 16.07 21.91
C LYS A 125 -7.92 17.58 21.65
N LEU A 126 -8.99 18.10 21.05
CA LEU A 126 -9.15 19.53 20.78
C LEU A 126 -9.25 20.36 22.06
N ASP A 127 -9.95 19.88 23.09
CA ASP A 127 -9.97 20.53 24.41
C ASP A 127 -8.57 20.57 25.04
N GLY A 128 -7.81 19.47 24.93
CA GLY A 128 -6.41 19.42 25.36
C GLY A 128 -5.52 20.43 24.63
N LEU A 129 -5.66 20.53 23.30
CA LEU A 129 -4.92 21.50 22.49
C LEU A 129 -5.32 22.94 22.81
N ALA A 130 -6.61 23.21 23.03
CA ALA A 130 -7.10 24.52 23.44
C ALA A 130 -6.47 24.97 24.77
N ALA A 131 -6.39 24.06 25.74
CA ALA A 131 -5.73 24.33 27.02
C ALA A 131 -4.20 24.52 26.86
N GLN A 132 -3.56 23.68 26.05
CA GLN A 132 -2.13 23.77 25.78
C GLN A 132 -1.73 25.08 25.09
N HIS A 133 -2.57 25.58 24.18
CA HIS A 133 -2.31 26.78 23.39
C HIS A 133 -3.12 28.00 23.85
N ALA A 134 -3.55 28.05 25.13
CA ALA A 134 -4.48 29.05 25.64
C ALA A 134 -4.04 30.51 25.35
N GLU A 135 -2.76 30.83 25.51
CA GLU A 135 -2.23 32.18 25.22
C GLU A 135 -2.35 32.54 23.73
N ALA A 136 -1.99 31.61 22.84
CA ALA A 136 -2.11 31.82 21.40
C ALA A 136 -3.57 31.93 20.95
N VAL A 137 -4.46 31.12 21.55
CA VAL A 137 -5.90 31.20 21.31
C VAL A 137 -6.43 32.57 21.73
N ALA A 138 -6.10 33.06 22.93
CA ALA A 138 -6.53 34.37 23.40
C ALA A 138 -6.06 35.52 22.50
N GLY A 139 -4.80 35.48 22.04
CA GLY A 139 -4.29 36.44 21.07
C GLY A 139 -5.03 36.38 19.73
N ASN A 140 -5.36 35.17 19.25
CA ASN A 140 -6.12 34.98 18.01
C ASN A 140 -7.58 35.45 18.13
N VAL A 141 -8.22 35.29 19.29
CA VAL A 141 -9.56 35.84 19.56
C VAL A 141 -9.56 37.35 19.40
N GLN A 142 -8.62 38.04 20.05
CA GLN A 142 -8.48 39.50 19.92
C GLN A 142 -8.26 39.91 18.46
N ASN A 143 -7.42 39.19 17.73
CA ASN A 143 -7.18 39.45 16.31
C ASN A 143 -8.44 39.27 15.46
N ILE A 144 -9.25 38.23 15.72
CA ILE A 144 -10.50 37.97 15.00
C ILE A 144 -11.56 39.03 15.30
N GLU A 145 -11.65 39.50 16.54
CA GLU A 145 -12.62 40.52 16.96
C GLU A 145 -12.27 41.92 16.45
N HIS A 146 -10.97 42.21 16.32
CA HIS A 146 -10.48 43.56 16.03
C HIS A 146 -9.97 43.75 14.59
N ALA A 147 -9.87 42.68 13.77
CA ALA A 147 -9.37 42.77 12.40
C ALA A 147 -10.10 41.85 11.40
N ASP A 148 -10.29 42.35 10.17
CA ASP A 148 -10.58 41.53 8.99
C ASP A 148 -9.35 40.61 8.73
N LEU A 149 -9.42 39.36 9.17
CA LEU A 149 -8.35 38.37 8.97
C LEU A 149 -8.05 38.18 7.48
N ALA A 150 -6.85 38.55 7.03
CA ALA A 150 -6.39 38.32 5.67
C ALA A 150 -5.24 37.31 5.61
N ARG A 151 -5.38 36.29 4.77
CA ARG A 151 -4.28 35.37 4.41
C ARG A 151 -3.72 35.79 3.06
N GLY A 152 -2.46 36.23 3.03
CA GLY A 152 -1.78 36.57 1.79
C GLY A 152 -1.43 35.31 0.98
N ARG A 153 -1.87 35.25 -0.27
CA ARG A 153 -1.37 34.28 -1.26
C ARG A 153 -0.55 35.04 -2.29
N TYR A 154 0.72 34.66 -2.45
CA TYR A 154 1.62 35.28 -3.43
C TYR A 154 1.37 34.67 -4.81
N SER A 155 0.88 35.49 -5.75
CA SER A 155 0.74 35.11 -7.16
C SER A 155 1.87 35.74 -7.98
N PHE A 156 2.63 34.92 -8.69
CA PHE A 156 3.77 35.35 -9.52
C PHE A 156 3.39 36.08 -10.82
N ASP A 157 2.10 36.29 -11.08
CA ASP A 157 1.57 36.85 -12.33
C ASP A 157 1.41 38.39 -12.31
N GLY A 158 1.88 39.06 -11.26
CA GLY A 158 1.80 40.53 -11.16
C GLY A 158 0.41 41.07 -10.80
N SER A 159 -0.56 40.22 -10.43
CA SER A 159 -1.93 40.65 -10.07
C SER A 159 -2.10 41.22 -8.65
N GLY A 160 -1.01 41.42 -7.89
CA GLY A 160 -1.05 42.09 -6.58
C GLY A 160 -1.61 41.24 -5.43
N PHE A 161 -1.40 41.74 -4.20
CA PHE A 161 -1.89 41.14 -2.95
C PHE A 161 -3.42 41.03 -2.97
N ARG A 162 -3.96 39.81 -2.84
CA ARG A 162 -5.39 39.59 -2.55
C ARG A 162 -5.58 39.36 -1.06
N TYR A 163 -6.42 40.19 -0.44
CA TYR A 163 -6.91 40.02 0.92
C TYR A 163 -8.23 39.23 0.85
N GLU A 164 -8.27 38.02 1.40
CA GLU A 164 -9.52 37.29 1.66
C GLU A 164 -9.86 37.42 3.15
N THR A 165 -10.94 38.12 3.48
CA THR A 165 -11.51 38.16 4.83
C THR A 165 -12.10 36.79 5.19
N TYR A 166 -11.56 36.10 6.21
CA TYR A 166 -12.15 34.85 6.67
C TYR A 166 -13.35 35.11 7.57
N GLN A 167 -14.53 34.66 7.15
CA GLN A 167 -15.65 34.49 8.08
C GLN A 167 -15.29 33.37 9.07
N VAL A 168 -15.61 33.54 10.36
CA VAL A 168 -15.43 32.54 11.45
C VAL A 168 -15.89 31.14 11.02
N ALA A 169 -17.01 31.05 10.29
CA ALA A 169 -17.53 29.80 9.75
C ALA A 169 -16.55 29.07 8.80
N THR A 170 -15.74 29.79 8.02
CA THR A 170 -14.73 29.22 7.12
C THR A 170 -13.58 28.59 7.89
N LEU A 171 -13.15 29.21 9.00
CA LEU A 171 -12.11 28.64 9.88
C LEU A 171 -12.63 27.39 10.58
N ILE A 172 -13.86 27.41 11.08
CA ILE A 172 -14.46 26.19 11.68
C ILE A 172 -14.54 25.05 10.65
N ARG A 173 -14.89 25.37 9.40
CA ARG A 173 -14.98 24.37 8.31
C ARG A 173 -13.63 23.97 7.72
N SER A 174 -12.51 24.59 8.13
CA SER A 174 -11.18 24.19 7.64
C SER A 174 -10.78 22.82 8.17
N VAL A 175 -11.29 22.42 9.33
CA VAL A 175 -11.21 21.04 9.82
C VAL A 175 -12.29 20.22 9.12
N ARG A 176 -11.84 19.40 8.16
CA ARG A 176 -12.68 18.67 7.22
C ARG A 176 -13.57 17.62 7.88
N GLU A 177 -14.43 17.04 7.06
CA GLU A 177 -15.31 15.93 7.43
C GLU A 177 -16.26 16.29 8.59
N GLY A 178 -16.54 17.57 8.82
CA GLY A 178 -17.47 18.03 9.86
C GLY A 178 -16.91 18.08 11.28
N VAL A 179 -15.64 17.71 11.49
CA VAL A 179 -15.02 17.65 12.83
C VAL A 179 -14.98 19.02 13.50
N GLY A 180 -14.71 20.09 12.76
CA GLY A 180 -14.73 21.44 13.34
C GLY A 180 -16.12 21.87 13.80
N MET A 181 -17.18 21.49 13.07
CA MET A 181 -18.57 21.74 13.47
C MET A 181 -18.95 20.92 14.71
N ASP A 182 -18.54 19.66 14.76
CA ASP A 182 -18.77 18.78 15.93
C ASP A 182 -18.10 19.36 17.19
N TYR A 183 -16.91 19.95 17.04
CA TYR A 183 -16.20 20.59 18.15
C TYR A 183 -16.86 21.90 18.60
N TRP A 184 -17.30 22.74 17.65
CA TRP A 184 -18.07 23.94 17.99
C TRP A 184 -19.36 23.61 18.75
N GLN A 185 -20.12 22.61 18.30
CA GLN A 185 -21.32 22.14 19.00
C GLN A 185 -21.01 21.54 20.38
N HIS A 186 -19.86 20.90 20.53
CA HIS A 186 -19.38 20.42 21.83
C HIS A 186 -19.09 21.58 22.79
N ARG A 187 -18.34 22.59 22.34
CA ARG A 187 -18.03 23.78 23.14
C ARG A 187 -19.27 24.58 23.50
N ALA A 188 -20.22 24.75 22.57
CA ALA A 188 -21.49 25.42 22.84
C ALA A 188 -22.30 24.68 23.92
N ARG A 189 -22.31 23.34 23.90
CA ARG A 189 -22.98 22.55 24.96
C ARG A 189 -22.31 22.70 26.33
N LEU A 190 -20.99 22.82 26.38
CA LEU A 190 -20.25 23.03 27.63
C LEU A 190 -20.42 24.44 28.20
N ALA A 191 -20.51 25.44 27.33
CA ALA A 191 -20.70 26.85 27.74
C ALA A 191 -22.11 27.11 28.31
N GLY A 192 -23.11 26.29 27.96
CA GLY A 192 -24.47 26.39 28.45
C GLY A 192 -25.36 27.31 27.59
N ALA A 193 -26.63 27.41 27.94
CA ALA A 193 -27.64 28.11 27.13
C ALA A 193 -27.51 29.63 27.12
N ASP A 194 -26.81 30.20 28.11
CA ASP A 194 -26.66 31.66 28.27
C ASP A 194 -25.40 32.21 27.59
N ALA A 195 -24.55 31.35 27.02
CA ALA A 195 -23.35 31.77 26.30
C ALA A 195 -23.69 32.31 24.91
N ASP A 196 -22.98 33.36 24.46
CA ASP A 196 -23.11 33.85 23.09
C ASP A 196 -22.52 32.82 22.10
N PRO A 197 -23.31 32.27 21.16
CA PRO A 197 -22.80 31.33 20.17
C PRO A 197 -21.68 31.89 19.28
N ILE A 198 -21.61 33.21 19.12
CA ILE A 198 -20.58 33.91 18.35
C ILE A 198 -19.25 33.84 19.09
N ASP A 199 -19.23 34.14 20.39
CA ASP A 199 -18.01 34.08 21.21
C ASP A 199 -17.41 32.67 21.20
N VAL A 200 -18.25 31.64 21.37
CA VAL A 200 -17.83 30.24 21.30
C VAL A 200 -17.28 29.89 19.91
N ALA A 201 -17.90 30.42 18.84
CA ALA A 201 -17.43 30.20 17.48
C ALA A 201 -16.07 30.89 17.23
N VAL A 202 -15.86 32.09 17.78
CA VAL A 202 -14.60 32.83 17.69
C VAL A 202 -13.48 32.10 18.43
N GLU A 203 -13.72 31.59 19.65
CA GLU A 203 -12.73 30.77 20.38
C GLU A 203 -12.32 29.52 19.60
N VAL A 204 -13.29 28.81 19.03
CA VAL A 204 -13.02 27.60 18.23
C VAL A 204 -12.25 27.93 16.96
N ALA A 205 -12.63 29.02 16.27
CA ALA A 205 -11.90 29.48 15.10
C ALA A 205 -10.46 29.91 15.45
N ALA A 206 -10.28 30.61 16.58
CA ALA A 206 -8.98 31.02 17.08
C ALA A 206 -8.05 29.84 17.35
N LEU A 207 -8.58 28.72 17.86
CA LEU A 207 -7.84 27.47 18.00
C LEU A 207 -7.37 26.91 16.64
N PHE A 208 -8.23 26.90 15.63
CA PHE A 208 -7.87 26.37 14.30
C PHE A 208 -6.92 27.26 13.50
N VAL A 209 -6.68 28.49 13.95
CA VAL A 209 -5.63 29.37 13.43
C VAL A 209 -4.25 29.00 14.00
N VAL A 210 -4.19 28.34 15.17
CA VAL A 210 -2.92 27.92 15.77
C VAL A 210 -2.20 26.91 14.85
N PRO A 211 -0.91 27.12 14.54
CA PRO A 211 -0.14 26.19 13.71
C PRO A 211 -0.19 24.75 14.23
N ASP A 212 -0.30 23.80 13.30
CA ASP A 212 -0.29 22.34 13.53
C ASP A 212 -1.45 21.74 14.34
N VAL A 213 -2.40 22.53 14.88
CA VAL A 213 -3.60 21.98 15.56
C VAL A 213 -4.37 21.00 14.67
N ILE A 214 -4.53 21.31 13.39
CA ILE A 214 -5.21 20.39 12.44
C ILE A 214 -4.40 19.10 12.24
N GLY A 215 -3.08 19.20 12.13
CA GLY A 215 -2.19 18.04 11.99
C GLY A 215 -2.21 17.14 13.23
N GLU A 216 -2.28 17.72 14.43
CA GLU A 216 -2.46 17.01 15.70
C GLU A 216 -3.76 16.21 15.76
N VAL A 217 -4.86 16.78 15.26
CA VAL A 217 -6.18 16.12 15.20
C VAL A 217 -6.20 15.02 14.15
N GLU A 218 -5.60 15.24 12.99
CA GLU A 218 -5.45 14.22 11.95
C GLU A 218 -4.61 13.04 12.44
N ARG A 219 -3.57 13.30 13.25
CA ARG A 219 -2.77 12.24 13.88
C ARG A 219 -3.57 11.44 14.91
N GLU A 220 -4.38 12.12 15.72
CA GLU A 220 -5.29 11.45 16.66
C GLU A 220 -6.28 10.54 15.93
N ALA A 221 -6.82 10.99 14.79
CA ALA A 221 -7.69 10.17 13.95
C ALA A 221 -6.97 8.93 13.39
N THR A 222 -5.71 9.07 12.95
CA THR A 222 -4.87 7.93 12.52
C THR A 222 -4.63 6.95 13.66
N LEU A 223 -4.25 7.41 14.85
CA LEU A 223 -4.05 6.55 16.03
C LEU A 223 -5.34 5.81 16.41
N TRP A 224 -6.49 6.50 16.35
CA TRP A 224 -7.78 5.88 16.58
C TRP A 224 -8.02 4.73 15.60
N VAL A 225 -7.77 4.94 14.30
CA VAL A 225 -7.90 3.92 13.26
C VAL A 225 -6.99 2.73 13.54
N GLN A 226 -5.71 2.97 13.82
CA GLN A 226 -4.73 1.92 14.09
C GLN A 226 -5.14 1.06 15.29
N HIS A 227 -5.54 1.69 16.40
CA HIS A 227 -6.01 0.96 17.58
C HIS A 227 -7.27 0.15 17.30
N ARG A 228 -8.24 0.69 16.55
CA ARG A 228 -9.47 -0.06 16.24
C ARG A 228 -9.20 -1.24 15.30
N LEU A 229 -8.34 -1.06 14.29
CA LEU A 229 -7.96 -2.16 13.41
C LEU A 229 -7.23 -3.27 14.17
N ALA A 230 -6.39 -2.92 15.15
CA ALA A 230 -5.72 -3.89 16.02
C ALA A 230 -6.70 -4.63 16.95
N ASP A 231 -7.56 -3.90 17.67
CA ASP A 231 -8.51 -4.50 18.62
C ASP A 231 -9.50 -5.48 17.96
N TYR A 232 -9.87 -5.23 16.70
CA TYR A 232 -10.80 -6.06 15.94
C TYR A 232 -10.11 -6.88 14.83
N ALA A 233 -8.79 -7.09 14.91
CA ALA A 233 -8.03 -7.74 13.84
C ALA A 233 -8.56 -9.14 13.49
N VAL A 234 -8.95 -9.93 14.50
CA VAL A 234 -9.51 -11.28 14.31
C VAL A 234 -10.87 -11.22 13.64
N ASP A 235 -11.77 -10.35 14.10
CA ASP A 235 -13.10 -10.19 13.52
C ASP A 235 -13.02 -9.72 12.07
N ILE A 236 -12.14 -8.74 11.80
CA ILE A 236 -11.87 -8.23 10.45
C ILE A 236 -11.33 -9.36 9.56
N LYS A 237 -10.40 -10.19 10.05
CA LYS A 237 -9.85 -11.33 9.32
C LYS A 237 -10.90 -12.40 9.00
N ASN A 238 -11.96 -12.50 9.79
CA ASN A 238 -13.09 -13.39 9.53
C ASN A 238 -14.11 -12.84 8.53
N THR A 239 -14.03 -11.55 8.14
CA THR A 239 -14.90 -10.99 7.09
C THR A 239 -14.55 -11.56 5.71
N THR A 240 -15.51 -11.52 4.78
CA THR A 240 -15.34 -12.01 3.41
C THR A 240 -15.95 -11.04 2.39
N GLY A 241 -15.64 -11.23 1.11
CA GLY A 241 -16.21 -10.48 0.00
C GLY A 241 -16.10 -8.96 0.16
N ALA A 242 -17.20 -8.25 -0.14
CA ALA A 242 -17.23 -6.79 -0.15
C ALA A 242 -16.88 -6.14 1.21
N THR A 243 -17.20 -6.81 2.32
CA THR A 243 -16.87 -6.33 3.67
C THR A 243 -15.37 -6.38 3.92
N ARG A 244 -14.71 -7.50 3.55
CA ARG A 244 -13.24 -7.61 3.61
C ARG A 244 -12.57 -6.54 2.76
N ASP A 245 -13.05 -6.37 1.52
CA ASP A 245 -12.52 -5.36 0.61
C ASP A 245 -12.65 -3.94 1.16
N ALA A 246 -13.72 -3.65 1.91
CA ALA A 246 -13.92 -2.34 2.53
C ALA A 246 -12.96 -2.08 3.69
N PHE A 247 -12.76 -3.06 4.59
CA PHE A 247 -11.73 -2.95 5.63
C PHE A 247 -10.33 -2.82 5.03
N ARG A 248 -10.05 -3.55 3.95
CA ARG A 248 -8.77 -3.48 3.25
C ARG A 248 -8.50 -2.08 2.68
N ARG A 249 -9.51 -1.43 2.09
CA ARG A 249 -9.38 -0.04 1.63
C ARG A 249 -9.01 0.90 2.78
N VAL A 250 -9.67 0.77 3.93
CA VAL A 250 -9.35 1.57 5.13
C VAL A 250 -7.92 1.31 5.62
N GLN A 251 -7.45 0.05 5.58
CA GLN A 251 -6.07 -0.30 5.94
C GLN A 251 -5.04 0.36 5.01
N GLU A 252 -5.33 0.47 3.71
CA GLU A 252 -4.37 0.97 2.71
C GLU A 252 -4.46 2.49 2.44
N GLN A 253 -5.58 3.15 2.76
CA GLN A 253 -5.77 4.59 2.62
C GLN A 253 -4.97 5.39 3.66
N THR A 254 -3.66 5.43 3.48
CA THR A 254 -2.72 5.96 4.46
C THR A 254 -1.96 7.15 3.88
N ALA A 255 -1.75 8.20 4.67
CA ALA A 255 -0.96 9.36 4.25
C ALA A 255 0.57 9.14 4.44
N ARG A 256 0.95 8.06 5.12
CA ARG A 256 2.32 7.59 5.35
C ARG A 256 2.31 6.06 5.27
N PRO A 257 3.42 5.40 4.91
CA PRO A 257 3.46 3.94 4.90
C PRO A 257 3.06 3.37 6.28
N GLU A 258 2.05 2.52 6.30
CA GLU A 258 1.63 1.74 7.47
C GLU A 258 1.68 0.26 7.12
N ALA A 259 2.12 -0.56 8.07
CA ALA A 259 2.19 -2.01 7.88
C ALA A 259 0.79 -2.60 7.77
N VAL A 260 0.61 -3.40 6.73
CA VAL A 260 -0.53 -4.31 6.54
C VAL A 260 0.05 -5.70 6.26
N THR A 261 -0.80 -6.71 6.12
CA THR A 261 -0.34 -8.04 5.70
C THR A 261 -0.60 -8.30 4.22
N VAL A 262 0.10 -9.27 3.65
CA VAL A 262 -0.24 -9.86 2.34
C VAL A 262 -1.61 -10.54 2.42
N ASP A 263 -2.43 -10.37 1.39
CA ASP A 263 -3.77 -10.99 1.27
C ASP A 263 -3.82 -11.83 -0.01
N LEU A 264 -3.52 -13.13 0.13
CA LEU A 264 -3.44 -14.05 -1.00
C LEU A 264 -4.82 -14.35 -1.59
N ARG A 265 -4.88 -14.36 -2.92
CA ARG A 265 -6.11 -14.70 -3.65
C ARG A 265 -6.47 -16.17 -3.51
N GLN A 266 -7.71 -16.52 -3.80
CA GLN A 266 -8.14 -17.92 -3.91
C GLN A 266 -7.59 -18.58 -5.18
N ASN A 267 -7.44 -17.80 -6.25
CA ASN A 267 -6.86 -18.26 -7.50
C ASN A 267 -6.02 -17.16 -8.16
N LEU A 268 -5.18 -17.57 -9.10
CA LEU A 268 -4.43 -16.69 -9.99
C LEU A 268 -4.75 -17.00 -11.45
N THR A 269 -4.97 -15.96 -12.24
CA THR A 269 -5.01 -16.12 -13.70
C THR A 269 -3.61 -15.89 -14.28
N ALA A 270 -3.08 -16.89 -14.97
CA ALA A 270 -1.74 -16.82 -15.58
C ALA A 270 -1.76 -17.20 -17.06
N ALA A 271 -0.83 -16.63 -17.84
CA ALA A 271 -0.60 -17.06 -19.22
C ALA A 271 -0.13 -18.51 -19.22
N THR A 272 -0.52 -19.27 -20.24
CA THR A 272 0.07 -20.59 -20.52
C THR A 272 0.98 -20.58 -21.74
N ARG A 273 1.04 -19.46 -22.47
CA ARG A 273 1.80 -19.31 -23.72
C ARG A 273 2.54 -17.99 -23.79
N LYS A 274 3.72 -18.01 -24.41
CA LYS A 274 4.52 -16.83 -24.77
C LYS A 274 3.84 -16.02 -25.87
N ALA A 275 4.32 -14.79 -26.07
CA ALA A 275 3.93 -13.96 -27.21
C ALA A 275 4.19 -14.64 -28.58
N GLY A 276 5.25 -15.45 -28.65
CA GLY A 276 5.62 -16.24 -29.83
C GLY A 276 4.61 -17.32 -30.23
N GLY A 277 3.83 -17.83 -29.26
CA GLY A 277 2.86 -18.91 -29.45
C GLY A 277 3.24 -20.20 -28.73
N ASP A 278 4.51 -20.34 -28.34
CA ASP A 278 5.03 -21.50 -27.60
C ASP A 278 4.44 -21.57 -26.19
N ASP A 279 4.28 -22.79 -25.67
CA ASP A 279 3.87 -23.01 -24.29
C ASP A 279 4.94 -22.49 -23.31
N LEU A 280 4.49 -21.94 -22.19
CA LEU A 280 5.38 -21.49 -21.13
C LEU A 280 5.98 -22.69 -20.39
N PRO A 281 7.26 -22.59 -19.95
CA PRO A 281 7.81 -23.53 -19.00
C PRO A 281 6.92 -23.60 -17.75
N THR A 282 6.78 -24.81 -17.20
CA THR A 282 6.02 -25.05 -15.98
C THR A 282 6.93 -25.51 -14.85
N TYR A 283 6.57 -25.13 -13.64
CA TYR A 283 7.37 -25.36 -12.44
C TYR A 283 6.48 -25.95 -11.34
N THR A 284 7.06 -26.82 -10.51
CA THR A 284 6.39 -27.37 -9.32
C THR A 284 6.62 -26.48 -8.10
N GLY A 285 5.88 -26.74 -7.01
CA GLY A 285 6.07 -26.06 -5.72
C GLY A 285 5.58 -24.61 -5.68
N HIS A 286 4.98 -24.09 -6.76
CA HIS A 286 4.37 -22.77 -6.71
C HIS A 286 3.11 -22.80 -5.83
N LEU A 287 2.81 -21.68 -5.13
CA LEU A 287 1.62 -21.55 -4.28
C LEU A 287 0.29 -21.81 -5.02
N TYR A 288 0.26 -21.56 -6.32
CA TYR A 288 -0.89 -21.82 -7.19
C TYR A 288 -0.46 -22.79 -8.28
N ALA A 289 -1.30 -23.76 -8.63
CA ALA A 289 -0.93 -24.77 -9.61
C ALA A 289 -2.17 -25.39 -10.24
N ASP A 290 -1.96 -26.13 -11.33
CA ASP A 290 -2.97 -27.03 -11.86
C ASP A 290 -3.09 -28.30 -11.00
N ALA A 291 -3.99 -29.21 -11.39
CA ALA A 291 -4.20 -30.47 -10.68
C ALA A 291 -2.96 -31.37 -10.63
N GLY A 292 -1.98 -31.16 -11.53
CA GLY A 292 -0.70 -31.87 -11.53
C GLY A 292 0.35 -31.24 -10.60
N GLY A 293 0.07 -30.07 -10.01
CA GLY A 293 1.04 -29.33 -9.21
C GLY A 293 1.96 -28.45 -10.05
N HIS A 294 1.61 -28.16 -11.31
CA HIS A 294 2.41 -27.35 -12.22
C HIS A 294 1.85 -25.94 -12.38
N PHE A 295 2.75 -24.95 -12.40
CA PHE A 295 2.42 -23.55 -12.64
C PHE A 295 3.26 -22.97 -13.81
N PRO A 296 2.64 -22.33 -14.80
CA PRO A 296 3.36 -21.70 -15.91
C PRO A 296 3.98 -20.37 -15.47
N ALA A 297 5.26 -20.18 -15.75
CA ALA A 297 5.93 -18.91 -15.49
C ALA A 297 6.91 -18.54 -16.61
N ASP A 298 6.78 -17.31 -17.12
CA ASP A 298 7.80 -16.73 -18.00
C ASP A 298 8.89 -16.11 -17.11
N LEU A 299 9.91 -16.92 -16.83
CA LEU A 299 11.10 -16.53 -16.07
C LEU A 299 12.25 -16.27 -17.03
N ASN A 300 12.93 -15.15 -16.82
CA ASN A 300 14.19 -14.85 -17.50
C ASN A 300 15.30 -15.84 -17.07
N SER A 301 16.48 -15.74 -17.68
CA SER A 301 17.58 -16.68 -17.40
C SER A 301 18.02 -16.69 -15.94
N TRP A 302 17.98 -15.55 -15.24
CA TRP A 302 18.50 -15.41 -13.87
C TRP A 302 17.44 -15.79 -12.85
N GLU A 303 16.19 -15.36 -13.05
CA GLU A 303 15.03 -15.81 -12.28
C GLU A 303 14.94 -17.35 -12.30
N ARG A 304 15.15 -17.98 -13.47
CA ARG A 304 15.17 -19.43 -13.59
C ARG A 304 16.30 -20.05 -12.78
N ALA A 305 17.54 -19.55 -12.93
CA ALA A 305 18.68 -20.08 -12.18
C ALA A 305 18.50 -19.94 -10.66
N VAL A 306 17.93 -18.82 -10.21
CA VAL A 306 17.60 -18.58 -8.80
C VAL A 306 16.55 -19.57 -8.30
N LEU A 307 15.45 -19.75 -9.05
CA LEU A 307 14.41 -20.68 -8.66
C LEU A 307 14.89 -22.14 -8.65
N GLU A 308 15.67 -22.55 -9.65
CA GLU A 308 16.26 -23.89 -9.71
C GLU A 308 17.21 -24.14 -8.53
N THR A 309 18.02 -23.13 -8.17
CA THR A 309 18.92 -23.18 -7.01
C THR A 309 18.13 -23.35 -5.71
N GLU A 310 17.08 -22.55 -5.50
CA GLU A 310 16.25 -22.62 -4.30
C GLU A 310 15.44 -23.92 -4.23
N ALA A 311 14.89 -24.38 -5.35
CA ALA A 311 14.12 -25.62 -5.43
C ALA A 311 14.99 -26.87 -5.23
N ALA A 312 16.29 -26.80 -5.51
CA ALA A 312 17.24 -27.89 -5.26
C ALA A 312 17.62 -28.04 -3.79
N ARG A 313 17.31 -27.06 -2.93
CA ARG A 313 17.62 -27.13 -1.49
C ARG A 313 16.77 -28.21 -0.81
N PRO A 314 17.34 -29.09 0.03
CA PRO A 314 16.57 -30.11 0.75
C PRO A 314 15.47 -29.56 1.66
N THR A 315 15.59 -28.30 2.09
CA THR A 315 14.65 -27.61 2.96
C THR A 315 13.50 -26.94 2.19
N PHE A 316 13.53 -26.94 0.85
CA PHE A 316 12.53 -26.27 0.03
C PHE A 316 11.12 -26.85 0.25
N VAL A 317 10.12 -25.97 0.39
CA VAL A 317 8.71 -26.35 0.55
C VAL A 317 7.88 -25.78 -0.59
N ALA A 318 7.96 -24.48 -0.84
CA ALA A 318 7.16 -23.81 -1.85
C ALA A 318 7.79 -22.47 -2.25
N TRP A 319 7.28 -21.88 -3.33
CA TRP A 319 7.65 -20.53 -3.77
C TRP A 319 6.45 -19.74 -4.27
N TYR A 320 6.51 -18.43 -4.08
CA TYR A 320 5.55 -17.47 -4.59
C TYR A 320 6.26 -16.49 -5.50
N ARG A 321 5.81 -16.38 -6.77
CA ARG A 321 6.17 -15.21 -7.59
C ARG A 321 5.31 -14.04 -7.14
N ASN A 322 5.93 -13.08 -6.48
CA ASN A 322 5.22 -11.90 -6.04
C ASN A 322 4.63 -11.17 -7.25
N PRO A 323 3.36 -10.75 -7.24
CA PRO A 323 2.79 -10.07 -8.39
C PRO A 323 3.46 -8.71 -8.59
N GLY A 324 4.02 -8.47 -9.78
CA GLY A 324 4.69 -7.20 -10.13
C GLY A 324 3.76 -5.98 -10.26
N ARG A 325 2.47 -6.12 -9.89
CA ARG A 325 1.55 -4.99 -9.73
C ARG A 325 1.30 -4.80 -8.23
N PRO A 326 1.23 -3.57 -7.70
CA PRO A 326 1.01 -3.33 -6.28
C PRO A 326 -0.45 -3.64 -5.89
N THR A 327 -0.74 -4.90 -5.60
CA THR A 327 -2.05 -5.36 -5.14
C THR A 327 -1.98 -5.88 -3.70
N PRO A 328 -3.11 -6.09 -3.00
CA PRO A 328 -3.10 -6.69 -1.66
C PRO A 328 -2.41 -8.05 -1.58
N ALA A 329 -2.42 -8.83 -2.66
CA ALA A 329 -1.72 -10.11 -2.77
C ALA A 329 -0.21 -9.99 -2.93
N SER A 330 0.31 -8.77 -3.10
CA SER A 330 1.74 -8.53 -3.27
C SER A 330 2.39 -8.11 -1.95
N LEU A 331 3.57 -8.65 -1.67
CA LEU A 331 4.48 -8.04 -0.72
C LEU A 331 4.98 -6.74 -1.35
N ARG A 332 4.62 -5.62 -0.74
CA ARG A 332 4.93 -4.27 -1.19
C ARG A 332 5.90 -3.63 -0.22
N ILE A 333 6.86 -2.89 -0.74
CA ILE A 333 7.78 -2.08 0.06
C ILE A 333 7.69 -0.66 -0.47
N ALA A 334 7.16 0.25 0.34
CA ALA A 334 7.07 1.66 -0.01
C ALA A 334 8.47 2.27 -0.06
N TYR A 335 8.74 3.03 -1.11
CA TYR A 335 9.98 3.79 -1.24
C TYR A 335 9.69 5.16 -1.84
N GLN A 336 10.60 6.10 -1.62
CA GLN A 336 10.60 7.36 -2.34
C GLN A 336 11.74 7.33 -3.35
N ASP A 337 11.46 7.76 -4.58
CA ASP A 337 12.52 7.98 -5.58
C ASP A 337 13.30 9.27 -5.29
N ASP A 338 14.28 9.58 -6.15
CA ASP A 338 15.12 10.78 -6.02
C ASP A 338 14.31 12.10 -6.13
N SER A 339 13.08 12.07 -6.64
CA SER A 339 12.15 13.20 -6.69
C SER A 339 11.23 13.30 -5.46
N ALA A 340 11.44 12.44 -4.46
CA ALA A 340 10.61 12.24 -3.28
C ALA A 340 9.19 11.72 -3.59
N ALA A 341 8.95 11.24 -4.81
CA ALA A 341 7.67 10.63 -5.17
C ALA A 341 7.58 9.20 -4.62
N TRP A 342 6.41 8.84 -4.10
CA TRP A 342 6.18 7.52 -3.55
C TRP A 342 6.01 6.47 -4.64
N GLY A 343 6.82 5.42 -4.57
CA GLY A 343 6.73 4.20 -5.36
C GLY A 343 6.53 2.97 -4.48
N SER A 344 6.27 1.83 -5.12
CA SER A 344 6.18 0.54 -4.45
C SER A 344 7.13 -0.44 -5.13
N LEU A 345 8.06 -0.99 -4.36
CA LEU A 345 8.90 -2.12 -4.73
C LEU A 345 8.11 -3.41 -4.50
N GLN A 346 8.12 -4.29 -5.49
CA GLN A 346 7.68 -5.68 -5.35
C GLN A 346 8.93 -6.53 -5.53
N VAL A 347 9.33 -7.24 -4.48
CA VAL A 347 10.40 -8.25 -4.56
C VAL A 347 9.96 -9.39 -5.46
N ASP A 348 10.85 -10.11 -6.14
CA ASP A 348 10.42 -11.11 -7.13
C ASP A 348 9.88 -12.41 -6.52
N PHE A 349 10.60 -13.02 -5.56
CA PHE A 349 10.23 -14.31 -4.98
C PHE A 349 10.14 -14.29 -3.45
N LEU A 350 9.12 -14.98 -2.96
CA LEU A 350 9.08 -15.48 -1.58
C LEU A 350 9.30 -16.99 -1.62
N VAL A 351 10.36 -17.46 -0.97
CA VAL A 351 10.69 -18.89 -0.91
C VAL A 351 10.42 -19.40 0.50
N VAL A 352 9.63 -20.46 0.59
CA VAL A 352 9.28 -21.10 1.86
C VAL A 352 10.13 -22.34 2.05
N SER A 353 10.75 -22.42 3.23
CA SER A 353 11.64 -23.49 3.62
C SER A 353 11.23 -24.08 4.97
N ARG A 354 11.61 -25.34 5.21
CA ARG A 354 11.45 -25.99 6.50
C ARG A 354 12.72 -25.85 7.32
N ARG A 355 12.59 -25.30 8.54
CA ARG A 355 13.66 -25.16 9.51
C ARG A 355 13.95 -26.50 10.19
N SER A 356 15.09 -26.58 10.87
CA SER A 356 15.55 -27.79 11.58
C SER A 356 14.62 -28.21 12.72
N ASP A 357 13.87 -27.28 13.31
CA ASP A 357 12.84 -27.53 14.32
C ASP A 357 11.48 -27.95 13.72
N GLY A 358 11.39 -28.07 12.40
CA GLY A 358 10.19 -28.44 11.66
C GLY A 358 9.27 -27.26 11.30
N THR A 359 9.52 -26.07 11.85
CA THR A 359 8.74 -24.86 11.55
C THR A 359 8.99 -24.36 10.13
N LEU A 360 8.06 -23.55 9.61
CA LEU A 360 8.18 -22.91 8.31
C LEU A 360 8.88 -21.55 8.43
N GLY A 361 9.82 -21.27 7.52
CA GLY A 361 10.45 -19.97 7.35
C GLY A 361 10.33 -19.45 5.92
N VAL A 362 10.25 -18.12 5.76
CA VAL A 362 10.19 -17.47 4.45
C VAL A 362 11.48 -16.70 4.19
N SER A 363 11.98 -16.72 2.96
CA SER A 363 13.04 -15.84 2.49
C SER A 363 12.51 -14.92 1.39
N ILE A 364 12.94 -13.67 1.39
CA ILE A 364 12.82 -12.78 0.23
C ILE A 364 14.05 -13.03 -0.65
N ILE A 365 13.82 -13.40 -1.91
CA ILE A 365 14.86 -13.64 -2.90
C ILE A 365 14.55 -12.77 -4.12
N ASP A 366 15.38 -11.77 -4.37
CA ASP A 366 15.06 -10.67 -5.28
C ASP A 366 16.11 -10.48 -6.39
N PRO A 367 16.07 -11.32 -7.46
CA PRO A 367 16.91 -11.16 -8.65
C PRO A 367 16.51 -9.96 -9.50
N HIS A 368 17.13 -8.82 -9.25
CA HIS A 368 16.88 -7.62 -10.03
C HIS A 368 17.61 -7.64 -11.39
N GLY A 369 16.93 -7.10 -12.40
CA GLY A 369 17.55 -6.77 -13.69
C GLY A 369 18.38 -5.48 -13.63
N ASP A 370 19.39 -5.39 -14.49
CA ASP A 370 20.41 -4.31 -14.55
C ASP A 370 19.89 -2.90 -14.90
N TYR A 371 18.61 -2.55 -14.66
CA TYR A 371 18.10 -1.22 -14.98
C TYR A 371 18.55 -0.16 -13.96
N LEU A 372 19.78 0.31 -14.20
CA LEU A 372 20.61 1.20 -13.40
C LEU A 372 19.91 2.41 -12.74
N ALA A 373 18.90 3.02 -13.37
CA ALA A 373 18.36 4.30 -12.91
C ALA A 373 17.44 4.22 -11.67
N ASP A 374 16.74 3.10 -11.43
CA ASP A 374 15.75 2.99 -10.35
C ASP A 374 16.20 2.08 -9.20
N THR A 375 17.48 1.65 -9.20
CA THR A 375 17.94 0.54 -8.35
C THR A 375 18.35 0.97 -6.95
N ARG A 376 18.96 2.15 -6.77
CA ARG A 376 19.42 2.61 -5.46
C ARG A 376 18.27 2.85 -4.48
N PRO A 377 17.23 3.66 -4.79
CA PRO A 377 16.13 3.88 -3.85
C PRO A 377 15.40 2.59 -3.46
N LYS A 378 15.31 1.62 -4.38
CA LYS A 378 14.73 0.30 -4.14
C LYS A 378 15.59 -0.56 -3.23
N LEU A 379 16.90 -0.65 -3.46
CA LEU A 379 17.83 -1.38 -2.60
C LEU A 379 17.83 -0.80 -1.18
N GLN A 380 17.88 0.53 -1.05
CA GLN A 380 17.79 1.21 0.25
C GLN A 380 16.44 0.96 0.94
N ALA A 381 15.35 0.89 0.18
CA ALA A 381 14.04 0.55 0.73
C ALA A 381 13.99 -0.90 1.22
N LEU A 382 14.57 -1.85 0.49
CA LEU A 382 14.68 -3.24 0.91
C LEU A 382 15.57 -3.37 2.16
N ALA A 383 16.68 -2.61 2.24
CA ALA A 383 17.52 -2.55 3.42
C ALA A 383 16.78 -2.00 4.66
N ARG A 384 16.04 -0.88 4.52
CA ARG A 384 15.19 -0.36 5.61
C ARG A 384 14.09 -1.34 6.01
N TYR A 385 13.50 -2.03 5.03
CA TYR A 385 12.49 -3.05 5.29
C TYR A 385 13.08 -4.22 6.08
N ALA A 386 14.29 -4.67 5.73
CA ALA A 386 15.02 -5.70 6.46
C ALA A 386 15.37 -5.28 7.89
N GLU A 387 15.72 -4.01 8.12
CA GLU A 387 15.93 -3.48 9.48
C GLU A 387 14.65 -3.54 10.33
N LEU A 388 13.49 -3.22 9.75
CA LEU A 388 12.22 -3.16 10.47
C LEU A 388 11.54 -4.52 10.67
N TYR A 389 11.68 -5.43 9.69
CA TYR A 389 10.91 -6.67 9.61
C TYR A 389 11.76 -7.92 9.38
N GLY A 390 13.09 -7.82 9.47
CA GLY A 390 14.02 -8.92 9.23
C GLY A 390 13.69 -10.19 10.01
N ASP A 391 13.19 -10.05 11.25
CA ASP A 391 12.83 -11.16 12.13
C ASP A 391 11.70 -12.07 11.58
N HIS A 392 10.92 -11.58 10.61
CA HIS A 392 9.90 -12.40 9.91
C HIS A 392 10.52 -13.33 8.86
N TYR A 393 11.78 -13.13 8.48
CA TYR A 393 12.44 -13.79 7.37
C TYR A 393 13.62 -14.64 7.84
N VAL A 394 13.91 -15.71 7.09
CA VAL A 394 15.17 -16.46 7.25
C VAL A 394 16.31 -15.70 6.58
N ARG A 395 16.03 -15.10 5.41
CA ARG A 395 16.98 -14.34 4.60
C ARG A 395 16.23 -13.27 3.82
N ILE A 396 16.92 -12.16 3.56
CA ILE A 396 16.48 -11.12 2.62
C ILE A 396 17.65 -10.87 1.68
N GLU A 397 17.61 -11.47 0.50
CA GLU A 397 18.72 -11.50 -0.44
C GLU A 397 18.36 -10.71 -1.70
N SER A 398 19.18 -9.70 -1.99
CA SER A 398 19.13 -8.97 -3.27
C SER A 398 20.21 -9.54 -4.19
N ILE A 399 19.84 -9.86 -5.43
CA ILE A 399 20.70 -10.60 -6.36
C ILE A 399 20.82 -9.82 -7.67
N VAL A 400 22.05 -9.68 -8.17
CA VAL A 400 22.36 -9.06 -9.45
C VAL A 400 23.32 -9.95 -10.23
N LYS A 401 23.24 -9.92 -11.56
CA LYS A 401 24.24 -10.59 -12.40
C LYS A 401 25.43 -9.64 -12.64
N VAL A 402 26.62 -10.07 -12.24
CA VAL A 402 27.88 -9.37 -12.50
C VAL A 402 28.74 -10.26 -13.40
N GLY A 403 29.01 -9.81 -14.62
CA GLY A 403 29.65 -10.66 -15.63
C GLY A 403 28.78 -11.87 -15.94
N ASP A 404 29.27 -13.09 -15.69
CA ASP A 404 28.51 -14.34 -15.84
C ASP A 404 28.04 -14.97 -14.51
N GLN A 405 28.28 -14.29 -13.40
CA GLN A 405 27.99 -14.80 -12.07
C GLN A 405 26.81 -14.05 -11.43
N LEU A 406 25.98 -14.78 -10.69
CA LEU A 406 24.99 -14.18 -9.81
C LEU A 406 25.67 -13.83 -8.49
N ARG A 407 25.55 -12.58 -8.07
CA ARG A 407 26.13 -12.03 -6.84
C ARG A 407 25.00 -11.62 -5.92
N VAL A 408 25.16 -11.87 -4.63
CA VAL A 408 24.12 -11.63 -3.62
C VAL A 408 24.62 -10.73 -2.50
N LEU A 409 23.76 -9.79 -2.11
CA LEU A 409 23.83 -9.04 -0.86
C LEU A 409 22.80 -9.59 0.11
N ASP A 410 23.25 -10.02 1.28
CA ASP A 410 22.39 -10.52 2.35
C ASP A 410 22.02 -9.36 3.29
N LEU A 411 20.83 -8.81 3.12
CA LEU A 411 20.36 -7.64 3.88
C LEU A 411 19.95 -8.01 5.31
N HIS A 412 20.07 -9.28 5.70
CA HIS A 412 19.99 -9.66 7.11
C HIS A 412 21.25 -9.22 7.88
N ASP A 413 22.38 -8.98 7.20
CA ASP A 413 23.61 -8.45 7.78
C ASP A 413 23.51 -6.91 7.99
N PRO A 414 23.62 -6.41 9.25
CA PRO A 414 23.57 -4.97 9.53
C PRO A 414 24.66 -4.14 8.83
N GLY A 415 25.85 -4.70 8.61
CA GLY A 415 26.94 -4.03 7.91
C GLY A 415 26.63 -3.82 6.43
N ILE A 416 26.05 -4.83 5.78
CA ILE A 416 25.60 -4.72 4.38
C ILE A 416 24.44 -3.72 4.27
N ARG A 417 23.52 -3.69 5.25
CA ARG A 417 22.46 -2.66 5.28
C ARG A 417 23.02 -1.26 5.42
N ALA A 418 24.01 -1.05 6.29
CA ALA A 418 24.65 0.24 6.47
C ALA A 418 25.32 0.70 5.16
N GLU A 419 26.08 -0.18 4.50
CA GLU A 419 26.72 0.12 3.21
C GLU A 419 25.69 0.46 2.12
N ALA A 420 24.60 -0.31 2.00
CA ALA A 420 23.53 -0.04 1.06
C ALA A 420 22.83 1.31 1.33
N MET A 421 22.69 1.70 2.60
CA MET A 421 22.10 2.97 3.01
C MET A 421 23.01 4.17 2.75
N GLU A 422 24.31 4.01 2.92
CA GLU A 422 25.32 5.05 2.67
C GLU A 422 25.70 5.19 1.20
N PHE A 423 25.37 4.18 0.37
CA PHE A 423 25.69 4.19 -1.05
C PHE A 423 25.02 5.36 -1.79
N ASP A 424 25.84 6.28 -2.31
CA ASP A 424 25.41 7.44 -3.09
C ASP A 424 25.71 7.31 -4.60
N GLY A 425 26.38 6.23 -5.00
CA GLY A 425 26.85 6.02 -6.36
C GLY A 425 25.71 5.86 -7.38
N ALA A 426 26.06 6.11 -8.66
CA ALA A 426 25.10 6.05 -9.76
C ALA A 426 24.72 4.62 -10.18
N GLN A 427 25.55 3.62 -9.87
CA GLN A 427 25.34 2.22 -10.26
C GLN A 427 25.49 1.29 -9.06
N VAL A 428 24.39 0.69 -8.60
CA VAL A 428 24.42 -0.22 -7.44
C VAL A 428 25.27 -1.47 -7.66
N SER A 429 25.62 -1.81 -8.91
CA SER A 429 26.51 -2.92 -9.27
C SER A 429 27.85 -2.87 -8.53
N ALA A 430 28.34 -1.68 -8.18
CA ALA A 430 29.56 -1.51 -7.38
C ALA A 430 29.50 -2.24 -6.02
N LEU A 431 28.32 -2.29 -5.38
CA LEU A 431 28.14 -3.04 -4.13
C LEU A 431 28.26 -4.56 -4.34
N TYR A 432 27.88 -5.05 -5.52
CA TYR A 432 27.93 -6.48 -5.87
C TYR A 432 29.31 -6.96 -6.32
N GLU A 433 30.17 -6.03 -6.74
CA GLU A 433 31.58 -6.24 -7.04
C GLU A 433 32.46 -6.17 -5.77
N GLY A 434 31.94 -5.57 -4.69
CA GLY A 434 32.62 -5.42 -3.40
C GLY A 434 32.79 -6.71 -2.62
N SER A 435 33.57 -6.63 -1.54
CA SER A 435 33.87 -7.75 -0.64
C SER A 435 32.68 -8.26 0.17
N HIS A 436 31.64 -7.45 0.31
CA HIS A 436 30.42 -7.81 1.03
C HIS A 436 29.47 -8.68 0.21
N ALA A 437 29.60 -8.69 -1.12
CA ALA A 437 28.87 -9.58 -1.98
C ALA A 437 29.53 -10.95 -2.09
N ARG A 438 28.71 -12.00 -2.17
CA ARG A 438 29.15 -13.38 -2.39
C ARG A 438 28.51 -13.97 -3.64
N ASP A 439 29.07 -15.06 -4.14
CA ASP A 439 28.44 -15.82 -5.21
C ASP A 439 27.12 -16.40 -4.70
N TYR A 440 26.07 -16.27 -5.49
CA TYR A 440 24.80 -16.93 -5.22
C TYR A 440 24.90 -18.41 -5.58
N ARG A 441 24.53 -19.29 -4.63
CA ARG A 441 24.67 -20.74 -4.73
C ARG A 441 23.56 -21.49 -4.00
#